data_AF-A0A1F9GTV2-F1
#
_entry.id   AF-A0A1F9GTV2-F1
#
_cell.length_a   1.000
_cell.length_b   1.000
_cell.length_c   1.000
_cell.angle_alpha   90.00
_cell.angle_beta   90.00
_cell.angle_gamma   90.00
#
_symmetry.space_group_name_H-M   'P 1'
#
loop_
_entity.id
_entity.type
_entity.pdbx_description
1 polymer ?
#
loop_
_entity_poly.entity_id
_entity_poly.type
_entity_poly.pdbx_seq_one_letter_code
_entity_poly.pdbx_strand_id
1 'polypeptide(L)'
;MNLKTFLFLSLAFAASSEASGEAANVSGRCDELIEGFVQTNAWSETGSQIIISAERGCASRIGRPLEMENVELAIMKGDRAIANFKTRNAVLSRDQNRLILGKAVNSIQNKEIGTYQSILVDLDKGSVRAPDSLYLRLTK
;
A
#
# COMPACT_ATOMS: atom_id res chain seq x y z
N MET A 1 -48.55 -38.81 49.70
CA MET A 1 -47.48 -39.26 48.77
C MET A 1 -48.03 -39.23 47.36
N ASN A 2 -47.58 -38.28 46.54
CA ASN A 2 -47.69 -38.31 45.07
C ASN A 2 -46.82 -37.17 44.53
N LEU A 3 -45.53 -37.48 44.37
CA LEU A 3 -44.53 -36.64 43.76
C LEU A 3 -44.62 -36.88 42.24
N LYS A 4 -45.19 -35.95 41.48
CA LYS A 4 -45.17 -36.00 40.01
C LYS A 4 -44.39 -34.80 39.49
N THR A 5 -43.09 -35.06 39.32
CA THR A 5 -42.26 -34.72 38.16
C THR A 5 -42.47 -33.34 37.54
N PHE A 6 -41.67 -32.38 37.99
CA PHE A 6 -41.32 -31.21 37.19
C PHE A 6 -40.27 -31.64 36.16
N LEU A 7 -40.67 -31.72 34.89
CA LEU A 7 -39.74 -31.80 33.77
C LEU A 7 -39.13 -30.40 33.57
N PHE A 8 -37.94 -30.20 34.17
CA PHE A 8 -37.04 -29.13 33.75
C PHE A 8 -36.49 -29.51 32.38
N LEU A 9 -37.04 -28.93 31.31
CA LEU A 9 -36.42 -29.00 29.99
C LEU A 9 -35.25 -28.01 30.00
N SER A 10 -34.06 -28.54 30.28
CA SER A 10 -32.80 -27.83 30.22
C SER A 10 -32.63 -27.18 28.85
N LEU A 11 -32.46 -25.85 28.83
CA LEU A 11 -32.00 -25.11 27.66
C LEU A 11 -30.66 -25.71 27.23
N ALA A 12 -30.67 -26.47 26.13
CA ALA A 12 -29.44 -26.87 25.47
C ALA A 12 -28.78 -25.61 24.93
N PHE A 13 -27.54 -25.40 25.37
CA PHE A 13 -26.69 -24.30 24.97
C PHE A 13 -26.68 -24.17 23.45
N ALA A 14 -26.82 -22.93 23.00
CA ALA A 14 -26.54 -22.54 21.64
C ALA A 14 -25.22 -23.19 21.22
N ALA A 15 -25.28 -23.99 20.16
CA ALA A 15 -24.15 -24.14 19.27
C ALA A 15 -23.90 -22.75 18.68
N SER A 16 -23.22 -21.90 19.45
CA SER A 16 -22.46 -20.82 18.88
C SER A 16 -21.44 -21.54 18.01
N SER A 17 -21.78 -21.71 16.74
CA SER A 17 -20.79 -21.58 15.69
C SER A 17 -19.93 -20.43 16.18
N GLU A 18 -18.68 -20.71 16.54
CA GLU A 18 -17.67 -19.68 16.54
C GLU A 18 -17.69 -19.23 15.09
N ALA A 19 -18.56 -18.25 14.82
CA ALA A 19 -18.50 -17.37 13.70
C ALA A 19 -17.09 -16.83 13.85
N SER A 20 -16.18 -17.54 13.18
CA SER A 20 -14.89 -17.10 12.72
C SER A 20 -15.05 -15.62 12.63
N GLY A 21 -14.49 -14.91 13.62
CA GLY A 21 -14.56 -13.47 13.65
C GLY A 21 -14.07 -13.07 12.28
N GLU A 22 -15.01 -12.62 11.44
CA GLU A 22 -14.72 -11.98 10.19
C GLU A 22 -13.99 -10.73 10.66
N ALA A 23 -12.67 -10.88 10.84
CA ALA A 23 -11.76 -9.87 10.41
C ALA A 23 -12.29 -9.57 9.01
N ALA A 24 -13.07 -8.48 8.94
CA ALA A 24 -13.37 -7.79 7.71
C ALA A 24 -12.00 -7.49 7.13
N ASN A 25 -11.49 -8.48 6.42
CA ASN A 25 -10.34 -8.39 5.57
C ASN A 25 -10.91 -7.53 4.47
N VAL A 26 -10.73 -6.21 4.62
CA VAL A 26 -10.93 -5.27 3.53
C VAL A 26 -9.80 -5.55 2.56
N SER A 27 -9.78 -6.74 1.97
CA SER A 27 -9.13 -6.98 0.71
C SER A 27 -10.05 -6.34 -0.30
N GLY A 28 -9.64 -5.20 -0.85
CA GLY A 28 -10.25 -4.73 -2.08
C GLY A 28 -10.22 -5.90 -3.06
N ARG A 29 -11.38 -6.27 -3.59
CA ARG A 29 -11.47 -7.41 -4.52
C ARG A 29 -10.48 -7.17 -5.66
N CYS A 30 -9.55 -8.10 -5.82
CA CYS A 30 -8.59 -8.04 -6.90
C CYS A 30 -9.27 -8.53 -8.17
N ASP A 31 -9.71 -7.60 -9.00
CA ASP A 31 -10.40 -7.93 -10.24
C ASP A 31 -9.41 -8.26 -11.36
N GLU A 32 -8.22 -7.65 -11.32
CA GLU A 32 -7.13 -7.90 -12.28
C GLU A 32 -5.77 -7.89 -11.60
N LEU A 33 -4.99 -8.95 -11.83
CA LEU A 33 -3.60 -9.07 -11.41
C LEU A 33 -2.69 -8.57 -12.55
N ILE A 34 -1.76 -7.69 -12.21
CA ILE A 34 -0.78 -7.12 -13.13
C ILE A 34 0.61 -7.52 -12.65
N GLU A 35 1.38 -8.19 -13.49
CA GLU A 35 2.78 -8.55 -13.20
C GLU A 35 3.74 -7.58 -13.89
N GLY A 36 4.83 -7.22 -13.22
CA GLY A 36 5.88 -6.37 -13.78
C GLY A 36 5.40 -4.95 -14.14
N PHE A 37 4.63 -4.32 -13.25
CA PHE A 37 4.13 -2.97 -13.46
C PHE A 37 5.27 -1.95 -13.44
N VAL A 38 5.31 -1.06 -14.43
CA VAL A 38 6.24 0.07 -14.48
C VAL A 38 5.50 1.34 -14.90
N GLN A 39 5.71 2.44 -14.17
CA GLN A 39 5.19 3.77 -14.50
C GLN A 39 6.29 4.82 -14.35
N THR A 40 6.32 5.77 -15.27
CA THR A 40 7.19 6.95 -15.19
C THR A 40 6.36 8.22 -15.18
N ASN A 41 6.64 9.10 -14.21
CA ASN A 41 6.11 10.45 -14.13
C ASN A 41 7.26 11.42 -14.28
N ALA A 42 7.21 12.32 -15.26
CA ALA A 42 8.28 13.27 -15.54
C ALA A 42 7.76 14.71 -15.52
N TRP A 43 8.58 15.61 -14.97
CA TRP A 43 8.33 17.06 -14.92
C TRP A 43 9.45 17.76 -15.68
N SER A 44 9.18 18.09 -16.94
CA SER A 44 10.17 18.64 -17.88
C SER A 44 10.81 19.94 -17.40
N GLU A 45 10.04 20.81 -16.73
CA GLU A 45 10.52 22.11 -16.22
C GLU A 45 11.65 21.96 -15.18
N THR A 46 11.66 20.87 -14.42
CA THR A 46 12.67 20.62 -13.38
C THR A 46 13.69 19.55 -13.77
N GLY A 47 13.46 18.85 -14.88
CA GLY A 47 14.25 17.70 -15.29
C GLY A 47 14.19 16.55 -14.27
N SER A 48 13.12 16.49 -13.47
CA SER A 48 12.90 15.44 -12.49
C SER A 48 11.93 14.40 -13.01
N GLN A 49 12.13 13.15 -12.61
CA GLN A 49 11.17 12.08 -12.87
C GLN A 49 11.14 11.10 -11.70
N ILE A 50 10.00 10.43 -11.55
CA ILE A 50 9.81 9.31 -10.64
C ILE A 50 9.51 8.09 -11.49
N ILE A 51 10.20 6.99 -11.20
CA ILE A 51 9.96 5.68 -11.81
C ILE A 51 9.43 4.77 -10.69
N ILE A 52 8.27 4.18 -10.92
CA ILE A 52 7.62 3.23 -10.00
C ILE A 52 7.65 1.88 -10.69
N SER A 53 8.24 0.89 -10.03
CA SER A 53 8.24 -0.50 -10.47
C SER A 53 7.63 -1.37 -9.38
N ALA A 54 6.77 -2.31 -9.74
CA ALA A 54 6.20 -3.29 -8.82
C ALA A 54 6.25 -4.67 -9.45
N GLU A 55 6.58 -5.68 -8.64
CA GLU A 55 6.58 -7.07 -9.11
C GLU A 55 5.16 -7.54 -9.41
N ARG A 56 4.22 -7.20 -8.52
CA ARG A 56 2.80 -7.50 -8.66
C ARG A 56 1.96 -6.28 -8.31
N GLY A 57 0.83 -6.15 -8.98
CA GLY A 57 -0.15 -5.11 -8.76
C GLY A 57 -1.55 -5.68 -8.82
N CYS A 58 -2.44 -5.11 -8.02
CA CYS A 58 -3.83 -5.46 -8.00
C CYS A 58 -4.66 -4.24 -8.41
N ALA A 59 -5.50 -4.41 -9.43
CA ALA A 59 -6.43 -3.40 -9.90
C ALA A 59 -7.88 -3.85 -9.67
N SER A 60 -8.73 -2.90 -9.28
CA SER A 60 -10.16 -3.17 -9.06
C SER A 60 -11.01 -3.01 -10.34
N ARG A 61 -10.39 -2.72 -11.49
CA ARG A 61 -10.91 -2.67 -12.88
C ARG A 61 -9.71 -2.54 -13.83
N ILE A 62 -9.90 -2.72 -15.14
CA ILE A 62 -8.90 -2.47 -16.19
C ILE A 62 -8.22 -1.12 -15.95
N GLY A 63 -6.90 -1.14 -15.74
CA GLY A 63 -6.12 0.07 -15.54
C GLY A 63 -4.94 -0.10 -14.58
N ARG A 64 -4.51 1.03 -14.01
CA ARG A 64 -3.35 1.12 -13.12
C ARG A 64 -3.61 0.42 -11.76
N PRO A 65 -2.66 -0.38 -11.23
CA PRO A 65 -2.84 -1.05 -9.94
C PRO A 65 -3.03 -0.04 -8.81
N LEU A 66 -3.94 -0.36 -7.89
CA LEU A 66 -4.16 0.41 -6.67
C LEU A 66 -3.35 -0.11 -5.51
N GLU A 67 -3.13 -1.42 -5.46
CA GLU A 67 -2.31 -2.07 -4.46
C GLU A 67 -1.14 -2.71 -5.20
N MET A 68 0.06 -2.55 -4.69
CA MET A 68 1.28 -2.99 -5.34
C MET A 68 2.19 -3.69 -4.34
N GLU A 69 2.87 -4.73 -4.80
CA GLU A 69 3.77 -5.55 -4.02
C GLU A 69 5.20 -5.50 -4.58
N ASN A 70 6.16 -5.55 -3.67
CA ASN A 70 7.61 -5.49 -3.93
C ASN A 70 7.93 -4.28 -4.83
N VAL A 71 7.62 -3.10 -4.32
CA VAL A 71 7.71 -1.83 -5.04
C VAL A 71 9.09 -1.22 -4.87
N GLU A 72 9.65 -0.79 -5.99
CA GLU A 72 10.81 0.08 -6.07
C GLU A 72 10.41 1.42 -6.68
N LEU A 73 10.76 2.51 -5.99
CA LEU A 73 10.54 3.87 -6.43
C LEU A 73 11.89 4.57 -6.58
N ALA A 74 12.23 4.98 -7.80
CA ALA A 74 13.43 5.74 -8.09
C ALA A 74 13.07 7.21 -8.36
N ILE A 75 13.72 8.12 -7.64
CA ILE A 75 13.64 9.56 -7.87
C ILE A 75 14.88 9.97 -8.63
N MET A 76 14.67 10.54 -9.81
CA MET A 76 15.73 10.93 -10.74
C MET A 76 15.75 12.44 -10.93
N LYS A 77 16.95 12.98 -11.14
CA LYS A 77 17.16 14.34 -11.63
C LYS A 77 18.17 14.30 -12.77
N GLY A 78 17.70 14.59 -13.98
CA GLY A 78 18.39 14.15 -15.20
C GLY A 78 18.60 12.64 -15.19
N ASP A 79 19.80 12.19 -15.51
CA ASP A 79 20.15 10.77 -15.58
C ASP A 79 20.58 10.16 -14.24
N ARG A 80 20.54 10.95 -13.15
CA ARG A 80 21.03 10.53 -11.83
C ARG A 80 19.88 10.20 -10.88
N ALA A 81 19.93 8.99 -10.32
CA ALA A 81 19.12 8.63 -9.16
C ALA A 81 19.59 9.42 -7.93
N ILE A 82 18.69 10.21 -7.34
CA ILE A 82 18.96 11.00 -6.14
C ILE A 82 18.38 10.37 -4.87
N ALA A 83 17.40 9.46 -5.01
CA ALA A 83 16.88 8.62 -3.94
C ALA A 83 16.17 7.41 -4.53
N ASN A 84 16.27 6.26 -3.85
CA ASN A 84 15.55 5.04 -4.20
C ASN A 84 14.85 4.50 -2.95
N PHE A 85 13.57 4.18 -3.06
CA PHE A 85 12.78 3.60 -1.98
C PHE A 85 12.35 2.19 -2.37
N LYS A 86 12.51 1.25 -1.44
CA LYS A 86 12.01 -0.12 -1.58
C LYS A 86 10.99 -0.41 -0.49
N THR A 87 9.86 -1.00 -0.86
CA THR A 87 8.85 -1.45 0.09
C THR A 87 8.24 -2.76 -0.35
N ARG A 88 7.74 -3.54 0.62
CA ARG A 88 6.91 -4.70 0.33
C ARG A 88 5.56 -4.30 -0.25
N ASN A 89 4.94 -3.22 0.25
CA ASN A 89 3.57 -2.85 -0.12
C ASN A 89 3.45 -1.35 -0.39
N ALA A 90 2.77 -0.99 -1.47
CA ALA A 90 2.35 0.38 -1.74
C ALA A 90 0.88 0.45 -2.16
N VAL A 91 0.25 1.58 -1.87
CA VAL A 91 -1.14 1.87 -2.24
C VAL A 91 -1.20 3.18 -3.02
N LEU A 92 -1.90 3.17 -4.14
CA LEU A 92 -2.19 4.33 -4.95
C LEU A 92 -3.64 4.80 -4.70
N SER A 93 -3.78 5.99 -4.14
CA SER A 93 -5.07 6.68 -4.01
C SER A 93 -5.52 7.24 -5.36
N ARG A 94 -6.71 6.83 -5.83
CA ARG A 94 -7.28 7.29 -7.11
C ARG A 94 -7.64 8.77 -7.09
N ASP A 95 -8.23 9.22 -6.00
CA ASP A 95 -8.78 10.56 -5.81
C ASP A 95 -7.67 11.62 -5.69
N GLN A 96 -6.51 11.27 -5.14
CA GLN A 96 -5.43 12.21 -4.86
C GLN A 96 -4.21 12.03 -5.77
N ASN A 97 -4.26 11.07 -6.70
CA ASN A 97 -3.12 10.62 -7.50
C ASN A 97 -1.84 10.49 -6.65
N ARG A 98 -1.99 9.87 -5.48
CA ARG A 98 -0.95 9.81 -4.45
C ARG A 98 -0.55 8.37 -4.20
N LEU A 99 0.74 8.08 -4.33
CA LEU A 99 1.30 6.80 -3.95
C LEU A 99 1.77 6.84 -2.49
N ILE A 100 1.42 5.81 -1.73
CA ILE A 100 1.74 5.64 -0.32
C ILE A 100 2.59 4.37 -0.21
N LEU A 101 3.84 4.50 0.20
CA LEU A 101 4.73 3.37 0.46
C LEU A 101 4.73 3.13 1.98
N GLY A 102 4.43 1.91 2.42
CA GLY A 102 4.53 1.54 3.84
C GLY A 102 5.90 0.96 4.18
N LYS A 103 6.48 1.28 5.34
CA LYS A 103 7.78 0.73 5.80
C LYS A 103 8.85 0.71 4.70
N ALA A 104 9.10 1.87 4.11
CA ALA A 104 9.99 2.00 2.97
C ALA A 104 11.45 2.17 3.42
N VAL A 105 12.34 1.39 2.82
CA VAL A 105 13.80 1.51 2.98
C VAL A 105 14.30 2.46 1.90
N ASN A 106 15.00 3.52 2.32
CA ASN A 106 15.61 4.49 1.41
C ASN A 106 17.08 4.16 1.20
N SER A 107 17.53 4.29 -0.03
CA SER A 107 18.91 4.09 -0.44
C SER A 107 19.35 5.13 -1.47
N ILE A 108 20.64 5.45 -1.44
CA ILE A 108 21.29 6.29 -2.45
C ILE A 108 22.54 5.54 -2.91
N GLN A 109 22.69 5.36 -4.23
CA GLN A 109 23.82 4.61 -4.81
C GLN A 109 23.99 3.22 -4.16
N ASN A 110 22.89 2.50 -3.96
CA ASN A 110 22.83 1.18 -3.31
C ASN A 110 23.29 1.13 -1.85
N LYS A 111 23.48 2.28 -1.20
CA LYS A 111 23.72 2.37 0.24
C LYS A 111 22.42 2.73 0.95
N GLU A 112 21.99 1.90 1.88
CA GLU A 112 20.85 2.21 2.75
C GLU A 112 21.18 3.44 3.60
N ILE A 113 20.24 4.39 3.63
CA ILE A 113 20.38 5.65 4.38
C ILE A 113 19.33 5.79 5.48
N GLY A 114 18.28 4.98 5.46
CA GLY A 114 17.27 4.96 6.52
C GLY A 114 16.02 4.19 6.15
N THR A 115 15.16 3.98 7.13
CA THR A 115 13.85 3.36 6.98
C THR A 115 12.77 4.30 7.47
N TYR A 116 11.67 4.39 6.74
CA TYR A 116 10.54 5.28 7.01
C TYR A 116 9.26 4.48 7.18
N GLN A 117 8.41 4.83 8.16
CA GLN A 117 7.13 4.12 8.36
C GLN A 117 6.17 4.34 7.20
N SER A 118 6.19 5.54 6.62
CA SER A 118 5.41 5.87 5.43
C SER A 118 6.14 6.88 4.56
N ILE A 119 6.03 6.73 3.24
CA ILE A 119 6.39 7.75 2.25
C ILE A 119 5.15 8.07 1.43
N LEU A 120 4.84 9.36 1.32
CA LEU A 120 3.77 9.91 0.51
C LEU A 120 4.37 10.55 -0.74
N VAL A 121 3.90 10.14 -1.91
CA VAL A 121 4.36 10.64 -3.20
C VAL A 121 3.16 11.23 -3.94
N ASP A 122 3.16 12.55 -4.11
CA ASP A 122 2.19 13.27 -4.92
C ASP A 122 2.66 13.21 -6.39
N LEU A 123 1.97 12.41 -7.22
CA LEU A 123 2.37 12.14 -8.61
C LEU A 123 1.95 13.23 -9.59
N ASP A 124 1.11 14.18 -9.17
CA ASP A 124 0.80 15.38 -9.96
C ASP A 124 1.89 16.43 -9.75
N LYS A 125 2.27 16.64 -8.48
CA LYS A 125 3.21 17.71 -8.09
C LYS A 125 4.66 17.26 -8.05
N GLY A 126 4.94 15.96 -8.13
CA GLY A 126 6.29 15.43 -7.93
C GLY A 126 6.83 15.81 -6.55
N SER A 127 6.05 15.60 -5.50
CA SER A 127 6.54 15.84 -4.13
C SER A 127 6.57 14.55 -3.34
N VAL A 128 7.64 14.34 -2.57
CA VAL A 128 7.88 13.13 -1.78
C VAL A 128 8.05 13.54 -0.32
N ARG A 129 7.26 12.95 0.58
CA ARG A 129 7.24 13.32 1.99
C ARG A 129 7.25 12.06 2.86
N ALA A 130 8.11 12.00 3.85
CA ALA A 130 7.99 11.09 4.97
C ALA A 130 7.38 11.87 6.14
N PRO A 131 6.16 11.53 6.61
CA PRO A 131 5.49 12.24 7.70
C PRO A 131 6.37 12.41 8.95
N ASP A 132 7.25 11.44 9.19
CA ASP A 132 8.01 11.36 10.44
C ASP A 132 9.42 11.99 10.37
N SER A 133 9.92 12.45 9.20
CA SER A 133 11.31 12.98 9.13
C SER A 133 11.81 13.59 7.82
N LEU A 134 11.16 13.43 6.66
CA LEU A 134 11.76 13.81 5.36
C LEU A 134 10.80 14.62 4.48
N TYR A 135 11.27 15.72 3.90
CA TYR A 135 10.54 16.48 2.88
C TYR A 135 11.41 16.70 1.64
N LEU A 136 11.04 16.08 0.53
CA LEU A 136 11.67 16.21 -0.78
C LEU A 136 10.67 16.86 -1.75
N ARG A 137 10.91 18.10 -2.15
CA ARG A 137 10.11 18.80 -3.15
C ARG A 137 10.83 18.75 -4.49
N LEU A 138 10.25 18.13 -5.52
CA LEU A 138 10.88 18.02 -6.86
C LEU A 138 10.42 19.14 -7.82
N THR A 139 9.39 19.89 -7.45
CA THR A 139 8.85 21.04 -8.19
C THR A 139 9.01 22.33 -7.39
N LYS A 140 9.18 23.47 -8.08
CA LYS A 140 9.34 24.78 -7.42
C LYS A 140 8.06 25.25 -6.74
#